data_AF-A0A946C2S3-F1
#
_entry.id   AF-A0A946C2S3-F1
#
_cell.length_a   1.000
_cell.length_b   1.000
_cell.length_c   1.000
_cell.angle_alpha   90.00
_cell.angle_beta   90.00
_cell.angle_gamma   90.00
#
_symmetry.space_group_name_H-M   'P 1'
#
loop_
_entity.id
_entity.type
_entity.pdbx_description
1 polymer ?
#
loop_
_entity_poly.entity_id
_entity_poly.type
_entity_poly.pdbx_seq_one_letter_code
_entity_poly.pdbx_strand_id
1 'polypeptide(L)' 'NEFEGWGREDSEFIMRLLNSGINRKNVRFNAIQFHLWHNENIRSSLEKNDAILQEAINNHTQWCNNGIDSYL' A
#
# COMPACT_ATOMS: atom_id res chain seq x y z
N ASN A 1 2.55 -5.62 10.33
CA ASN A 1 1.53 -5.47 9.28
C ASN A 1 1.17 -6.86 8.76
N GLU A 2 0.09 -6.97 7.97
CA GLU A 2 -0.41 -8.25 7.43
C GLU A 2 0.05 -8.54 5.98
N PHE A 3 0.88 -7.65 5.40
CA PHE A 3 1.35 -7.77 4.01
C PHE A 3 2.59 -8.65 3.95
N GLU A 4 2.56 -9.65 3.07
CA GLU A 4 3.68 -10.55 2.82
C GLU A 4 3.97 -10.62 1.33
N GLY A 5 5.25 -10.77 0.95
CA GLY A 5 5.64 -10.89 -0.45
C GLY A 5 5.37 -9.61 -1.26
N TRP A 6 4.96 -9.78 -2.52
CA TRP A 6 4.88 -8.67 -3.47
C TRP A 6 3.47 -8.08 -3.60
N GLY A 7 3.38 -6.75 -3.41
CA GLY A 7 2.31 -5.91 -3.93
C GLY A 7 1.23 -5.50 -2.93
N ARG A 8 0.59 -4.38 -3.27
CA ARG A 8 -0.57 -3.72 -2.63
C ARG A 8 -0.33 -3.03 -1.29
N GLU A 9 0.81 -3.21 -0.63
CA GLU A 9 1.11 -2.54 0.64
C GLU A 9 1.08 -1.01 0.48
N ASP A 10 1.70 -0.49 -0.58
CA ASP A 10 1.71 0.95 -0.86
C ASP A 10 0.32 1.46 -1.23
N SER A 11 -0.42 0.69 -2.03
CA SER A 11 -1.77 1.07 -2.46
C SER A 11 -2.73 1.14 -1.28
N GLU A 12 -2.63 0.18 -0.37
CA GLU A 12 -3.46 0.09 0.81
C GLU A 12 -3.10 1.16 1.85
N PHE A 13 -1.80 1.43 2.03
CA PHE A 13 -1.34 2.54 2.85
C PHE A 13 -1.88 3.88 2.34
N ILE A 14 -1.79 4.14 1.02
CA ILE A 14 -2.39 5.33 0.41
C ILE A 14 -3.91 5.36 0.61
N MET A 15 -4.60 4.22 0.52
CA MET A 15 -6.05 4.17 0.75
C MET A 15 -6.42 4.60 2.18
N ARG A 16 -5.66 4.18 3.20
CA ARG A 16 -5.85 4.64 4.60
C ARG A 16 -5.67 6.16 4.75
N LEU A 17 -4.67 6.73 4.07
CA LEU A 17 -4.46 8.18 4.06
C LEU A 17 -5.64 8.91 3.41
N LEU A 18 -6.13 8.40 2.28
CA LEU A 18 -7.31 8.95 1.60
C LEU A 18 -8.56 8.85 2.49
N ASN A 19 -8.80 7.70 3.12
CA ASN A 19 -9.88 7.51 4.09
C ASN A 19 -9.77 8.47 5.29
N SER A 20 -8.56 8.90 5.64
CA SER A 20 -8.29 9.88 6.71
C SER A 20 -8.38 11.34 6.23
N GLY A 21 -8.82 11.58 5.00
CA GLY A 21 -8.95 12.92 4.40
C GLY A 21 -7.65 13.51 3.86
N ILE A 22 -6.56 12.75 3.84
CA ILE A 22 -5.26 13.21 3.31
C ILE A 22 -5.25 13.01 1.80
N ASN A 23 -5.10 14.10 1.06
CA ASN A 23 -5.07 14.07 -0.40
C ASN A 23 -3.64 13.93 -0.94
N ARG A 24 -3.50 13.13 -2.01
CA ARG A 24 -2.22 12.98 -2.72
C ARG A 24 -1.84 14.27 -3.45
N LYS A 25 -0.58 14.68 -3.34
CA LYS A 25 0.02 15.70 -4.22
C LYS A 25 0.61 15.05 -5.45
N ASN A 26 0.27 15.55 -6.64
CA ASN A 26 0.76 15.01 -7.90
C ASN A 26 1.99 15.78 -8.38
N VAL A 27 3.06 15.08 -8.75
CA VAL A 27 4.32 15.66 -9.28
C VAL A 27 4.57 15.24 -10.73
N ARG A 28 3.50 15.07 -11.51
CA ARG A 28 3.54 14.61 -12.91
C ARG A 28 4.54 15.44 -13.71
N PHE A 29 5.47 14.78 -14.40
CA PHE A 29 6.54 15.40 -15.21
C PHE A 29 7.54 16.30 -14.45
N ASN A 30 7.60 16.22 -13.11
CA ASN A 30 8.51 17.04 -12.30
C ASN A 30 9.57 16.22 -11.52
N ALA A 31 9.43 14.90 -11.44
CA ALA A 31 10.37 14.01 -10.75
C ALA A 31 10.63 12.76 -11.61
N ILE A 32 11.71 12.80 -12.41
CA ILE A 32 12.09 11.69 -13.29
C ILE A 32 12.81 10.62 -12.44
N GLN A 33 12.39 9.36 -12.57
CA GLN A 33 13.01 8.23 -11.90
C GLN A 33 13.40 7.15 -12.93
N PHE A 34 14.53 6.50 -12.70
CA PHE A 34 14.97 5.34 -13.47
C PHE A 34 14.86 4.09 -12.61
N HIS A 35 14.33 3.01 -13.19
CA HIS A 35 14.31 1.71 -12.56
C HIS A 35 15.45 0.87 -13.14
N LEU A 36 16.35 0.38 -12.29
CA LEU A 36 17.39 -0.54 -12.72
C LEU A 36 16.75 -1.89 -13.05
N TRP A 37 17.19 -2.52 -14.13
CA TRP A 37 16.63 -3.78 -14.58
C TRP A 37 16.92 -4.91 -13.57
N HIS A 38 15.91 -5.72 -13.29
CA HIS A 38 15.99 -6.96 -12.53
C HIS A 38 14.83 -7.90 -12.93
N ASN A 39 14.92 -9.18 -12.57
CA ASN A 39 13.82 -10.14 -12.78
C ASN A 39 12.60 -9.79 -11.91
N GLU A 40 11.41 -10.10 -12.39
CA GLU A 40 10.17 -9.86 -11.64
C GLU A 40 10.11 -10.70 -10.35
N ASN A 41 9.47 -10.13 -9.33
CA ASN A 41 9.20 -10.84 -8.08
C ASN A 41 8.03 -11.82 -8.25
N ILE A 42 8.08 -12.91 -7.50
CA ILE A 42 6.99 -13.89 -7.42
C ILE A 42 5.76 -13.22 -6.79
N ARG A 43 4.59 -13.40 -7.41
CA ARG A 43 3.33 -12.76 -7.01
C ARG A 43 2.39 -13.71 -6.25
N SER A 44 2.94 -14.69 -5.54
CA SER A 44 2.16 -15.71 -4.81
C SER A 44 1.22 -15.12 -3.77
N SER A 45 1.58 -13.98 -3.17
CA SER A 45 0.77 -13.31 -2.14
C SER A 45 -0.20 -12.28 -2.70
N LEU A 46 -0.23 -12.06 -4.02
CA LEU A 46 -0.97 -10.94 -4.61
C LEU A 46 -2.47 -11.00 -4.32
N GLU A 47 -3.09 -12.20 -4.40
CA GLU A 47 -4.52 -12.37 -4.11
C GLU A 47 -4.85 -12.06 -2.65
N LYS A 48 -4.02 -12.51 -1.69
CA LYS A 48 -4.16 -12.20 -0.26
C LYS A 48 -4.02 -10.69 -0.04
N ASN A 49 -3.00 -10.08 -0.63
CA ASN A 49 -2.74 -8.65 -0.46
C ASN A 49 -3.83 -7.78 -1.14
N ASP A 50 -4.42 -8.26 -2.23
CA ASP A 50 -5.59 -7.66 -2.86
C ASP A 50 -6.81 -7.67 -1.92
N ALA A 51 -7.05 -8.78 -1.21
CA ALA A 51 -8.14 -8.85 -0.24
C ALA A 51 -7.97 -7.82 0.90
N ILE A 52 -6.74 -7.65 1.42
CA ILE A 52 -6.43 -6.63 2.44
C ILE A 52 -6.71 -5.22 1.90
N LEU A 53 -6.28 -4.93 0.67
CA LEU A 53 -6.60 -3.65 0.02
C LEU A 53 -8.12 -3.45 -0.08
N GLN A 54 -8.87 -4.43 -0.60
CA GLN A 54 -10.32 -4.32 -0.75
C GLN A 54 -11.03 -4.10 0.59
N GLU A 55 -10.56 -4.73 1.66
CA GLU A 55 -11.08 -4.51 3.01
C GLU A 55 -10.94 -3.04 3.43
N ALA A 56 -9.75 -2.44 3.21
CA ALA A 56 -9.52 -1.03 3.54
C ALA A 56 -10.39 -0.07 2.70
N ILE A 57 -10.66 -0.41 1.43
CA ILE A 57 -11.58 0.34 0.58
C ILE A 57 -13.00 0.26 1.14
N ASN A 58 -13.51 -0.96 1.32
CA ASN A 58 -14.90 -1.22 1.63
C ASN A 58 -15.29 -0.75 3.05
N ASN A 59 -14.36 -0.88 3.99
CA ASN A 59 -14.60 -0.53 5.40
C ASN A 59 -14.14 0.89 5.74
N HIS A 60 -13.65 1.66 4.76
CA HIS A 60 -13.07 2.99 4.98
C HIS A 60 -12.04 3.02 6.12
N THR A 61 -11.23 1.97 6.22
CA THR A 61 -10.29 1.80 7.32
C THR A 61 -9.18 2.86 7.26
N GLN A 62 -8.90 3.47 8.40
CA GLN A 62 -7.84 4.48 8.56
C GLN A 62 -6.64 3.94 9.35
N TRP A 63 -6.83 2.84 10.10
CA TRP A 63 -5.87 2.32 11.08
C TRP A 63 -5.72 0.80 11.04
N CYS A 64 -4.55 0.24 11.33
CA CYS A 64 -4.32 -1.21 11.38
C CYS A 64 -3.89 -1.61 12.77
N ASN A 65 -4.40 -2.77 13.23
CA ASN A 65 -4.05 -3.29 14.54
C ASN A 65 -2.57 -3.68 14.63
N ASN A 66 -1.98 -4.15 13.52
CA ASN A 66 -0.57 -4.53 13.41
C ASN A 66 0.24 -3.44 12.69
N GLY A 67 0.35 -2.28 13.35
CA GLY A 67 1.00 -1.06 12.86
C GLY A 67 2.21 -0.64 13.68
N ILE A 68 2.64 0.61 13.53
CA ILE A 68 3.83 1.15 14.23
C ILE A 68 3.67 1.19 15.75
N ASP A 69 2.43 1.36 16.25
CA ASP A 69 2.11 1.36 17.68
C ASP A 69 2.47 0.06 18.40
N SER A 70 2.68 -1.04 17.67
CA SER A 70 3.19 -2.29 18.24
C SER A 70 4.68 -2.24 18.61
N TYR A 71 5.40 -1.17 18.26
CA TYR A 71 6.84 -1.00 18.44
C TYR A 71 7.21 0.28 19.19
N LEU A 72 6.22 1.01 19.74
CA LEU A 72 6.38 2.20 20.57
C LEU A 72 6.14 1.86 22.05
#